data_AF-A0A7S0TCG1-F1
#
_entry.id   AF-A0A7S0TCG1-F1
#
_cell.length_a   1.000
_cell.length_b   1.000
_cell.length_c   1.000
_cell.angle_alpha   90.00
_cell.angle_beta   90.00
_cell.angle_gamma   90.00
#
_symmetry.space_group_name_H-M   'P 1'
#
loop_
_entity.id
_entity.type
_entity.pdbx_description
1 polymer ?
#
loop_
_entity_poly.entity_id
_entity_poly.type
_entity_poly.pdbx_seq_one_letter_code
_entity_poly.pdbx_strand_id
1 'polypeptide(L)'
;PATATDRHNAPPADSAIFSIGVILFILLTGNIPFEEASSTSDPWYKLLAHEKYDKFWKVFRHFNLSDDCKQMLQHMLCPVEQRWSIEQIKQCAFYRDEIYAPWNSAEMIARFKYKYNVLEKKRTTNMRNRHSQIYRVSECLNIKEVYDFGEQCPPFPENEIEGVFDAYSSGFSYRKIYYSVAQCIEDLYKGECQFLSDAQTLICVVQTQRDKIKFGVKVYESRRWKTLHLDPEMRELAGRDE
;
A
#
# COMPACT_ATOMS: atom_id res chain seq x y z
N PRO A 1 -21.93 22.39 43.08
CA PRO A 1 -22.55 21.17 42.51
C PRO A 1 -22.50 21.22 40.97
N ALA A 2 -21.46 20.63 40.39
CA ALA A 2 -21.34 20.49 38.94
C ALA A 2 -22.17 19.28 38.48
N THR A 3 -23.16 19.53 37.63
CA THR A 3 -24.00 18.50 37.01
C THR A 3 -23.23 17.85 35.87
N ALA A 4 -22.88 16.58 36.07
CA ALA A 4 -22.23 15.73 35.08
C ALA A 4 -23.25 15.32 33.99
N THR A 5 -23.36 16.12 32.94
CA THR A 5 -24.04 15.76 31.70
C THR A 5 -23.12 16.04 30.53
N ASP A 6 -22.10 15.20 30.37
CA ASP A 6 -21.47 14.97 29.07
C ASP A 6 -20.75 13.61 29.09
N ARG A 7 -21.53 12.52 29.14
CA ARG A 7 -21.00 11.20 28.82
C ARG A 7 -21.14 11.04 27.32
N HIS A 8 -20.02 11.26 26.62
CA HIS A 8 -19.82 11.08 25.20
C HIS A 8 -20.74 10.03 24.56
N ASN A 9 -21.39 10.43 23.47
CA ASN A 9 -22.18 9.62 22.55
C ASN A 9 -21.39 8.42 22.00
N ALA A 10 -21.23 7.37 22.79
CA ALA A 10 -20.75 6.10 22.28
C ALA A 10 -21.80 5.56 21.29
N PRO A 11 -21.39 5.09 20.10
CA PRO A 11 -22.31 4.41 19.20
C PRO A 11 -23.03 3.28 19.95
N PRO A 12 -24.33 3.02 19.66
CA PRO A 12 -25.01 1.85 20.18
C PRO A 12 -24.14 0.60 19.99
N ALA A 13 -24.09 -0.29 20.98
CA ALA A 13 -23.17 -1.45 20.95
C ALA A 13 -23.23 -2.24 19.63
N ASP A 14 -24.41 -2.32 19.01
CA ASP A 14 -24.62 -3.00 17.73
C ASP A 14 -23.90 -2.34 16.55
N SER A 15 -23.81 -1.01 16.50
CA SER A 15 -23.10 -0.31 15.43
C SER A 15 -21.58 -0.37 15.61
N ALA A 16 -21.11 -0.47 16.87
CA ALA A 16 -19.71 -0.77 17.17
C ALA A 16 -19.33 -2.18 16.69
N ILE A 17 -20.14 -3.19 16.97
CA ILE A 17 -19.90 -4.57 16.49
C ILE A 17 -19.81 -4.61 14.96
N PHE A 18 -20.72 -3.94 14.27
CA PHE A 18 -20.71 -3.85 12.81
C PHE A 18 -19.41 -3.23 12.28
N SER A 19 -19.04 -2.07 12.84
CA SER A 19 -17.84 -1.34 12.44
C SER A 19 -16.57 -2.17 12.67
N ILE A 20 -16.49 -2.85 13.82
CA ILE A 20 -15.39 -3.77 14.12
C ILE A 20 -15.36 -4.93 13.12
N GLY A 21 -16.52 -5.48 12.74
CA GLY A 21 -16.63 -6.51 11.72
C GLY A 21 -16.04 -6.07 10.38
N VAL A 22 -16.31 -4.84 9.95
CA VAL A 22 -15.75 -4.26 8.72
C VAL A 22 -14.23 -4.14 8.83
N ILE A 23 -13.72 -3.60 9.95
CA ILE A 23 -12.29 -3.47 10.17
C ILE A 23 -11.59 -4.83 10.18
N LEU A 24 -12.14 -5.82 10.89
CA LEU A 24 -11.59 -7.17 10.92
C LEU A 24 -11.57 -7.79 9.52
N PHE A 25 -12.64 -7.62 8.74
CA PHE A 25 -12.69 -8.09 7.36
C PHE A 25 -11.55 -7.48 6.52
N ILE A 26 -11.32 -6.16 6.64
CA ILE A 26 -10.23 -5.46 5.95
C ILE A 26 -8.87 -5.98 6.40
N LEU A 27 -8.65 -6.18 7.70
CA LEU A 27 -7.39 -6.68 8.23
C LEU A 27 -7.08 -8.11 7.76
N LEU A 28 -8.12 -8.94 7.61
CA LEU A 28 -7.97 -10.34 7.21
C LEU A 28 -7.87 -10.53 5.69
N THR A 29 -8.51 -9.67 4.90
CA THR A 29 -8.62 -9.85 3.44
C THR A 29 -7.89 -8.76 2.64
N GLY A 30 -7.55 -7.63 3.25
CA GLY A 30 -7.04 -6.44 2.55
C GLY A 30 -8.07 -5.75 1.66
N ASN A 31 -9.36 -6.10 1.76
CA ASN A 31 -10.43 -5.57 0.93
C ASN A 31 -11.60 -5.09 1.80
N ILE A 32 -12.39 -4.16 1.26
CA ILE A 32 -13.67 -3.78 1.86
C ILE A 32 -14.73 -4.86 1.57
N PRO A 33 -15.63 -5.17 2.51
CA PRO A 33 -16.65 -6.21 2.31
C PRO A 33 -17.78 -5.81 1.36
N PHE A 34 -18.08 -4.50 1.28
CA PHE A 34 -19.09 -3.84 0.46
C PHE A 34 -18.82 -2.32 0.47
N GLU A 35 -19.38 -1.58 -0.49
CA GLU A 35 -19.26 -0.11 -0.57
C GLU A 35 -20.26 0.59 0.35
N GLU A 36 -21.48 0.05 0.43
CA GLU A 36 -22.56 0.60 1.26
C GLU A 36 -23.30 -0.52 2.00
N ALA A 37 -23.66 -0.29 3.26
CA ALA A 37 -24.45 -1.22 4.07
C ALA A 37 -25.96 -1.17 3.70
N SER A 38 -26.27 -1.34 2.42
CA SER A 38 -27.63 -1.21 1.87
C SER A 38 -28.02 -2.46 1.09
N SER A 39 -29.11 -3.11 1.51
CA SER A 39 -29.62 -4.34 0.87
C SER A 39 -30.23 -4.09 -0.51
N THR A 40 -30.42 -2.82 -0.88
CA THR A 40 -31.03 -2.42 -2.15
C THR A 40 -30.00 -1.97 -3.18
N SER A 41 -29.00 -1.18 -2.75
CA SER A 41 -27.98 -0.61 -3.65
C SER A 41 -26.71 -1.45 -3.74
N ASP A 42 -26.27 -2.09 -2.66
CA ASP A 42 -25.01 -2.83 -2.65
C ASP A 42 -25.25 -4.34 -2.90
N PRO A 43 -24.72 -4.90 -4.00
CA PRO A 43 -24.98 -6.29 -4.36
C PRO A 43 -24.34 -7.30 -3.41
N TRP A 44 -23.33 -6.91 -2.64
CA TRP A 44 -22.58 -7.79 -1.73
C TRP A 44 -23.20 -7.77 -0.34
N TYR A 45 -23.54 -6.58 0.17
CA TYR A 45 -24.29 -6.46 1.42
C TYR A 45 -25.67 -7.11 1.31
N LYS A 46 -26.32 -7.01 0.14
CA LYS A 46 -27.56 -7.73 -0.15
C LYS A 46 -27.45 -9.24 0.07
N LEU A 47 -26.30 -9.86 -0.20
CA LEU A 47 -26.10 -11.29 0.05
C LEU A 47 -26.06 -11.59 1.55
N LEU A 48 -25.43 -10.73 2.35
CA LEU A 48 -25.42 -10.85 3.81
C LEU A 48 -26.82 -10.66 4.41
N ALA A 49 -27.54 -9.63 3.96
CA ALA A 49 -28.89 -9.31 4.43
C ALA A 49 -29.93 -10.39 4.11
N HIS A 50 -29.73 -11.16 3.04
CA HIS A 50 -30.59 -12.29 2.65
C HIS A 50 -30.01 -13.66 3.00
N GLU A 51 -29.02 -13.71 3.90
CA GLU A 51 -28.40 -14.95 4.39
C GLU A 51 -27.86 -15.85 3.25
N LYS A 52 -27.44 -15.24 2.14
CA LYS A 52 -26.81 -15.92 1.00
C LYS A 52 -25.29 -15.99 1.18
N TYR A 53 -24.86 -16.48 2.35
CA TYR A 53 -23.45 -16.48 2.77
C TYR A 53 -22.55 -17.24 1.80
N ASP A 54 -22.98 -18.38 1.25
CA ASP A 54 -22.20 -19.15 0.27
C ASP A 54 -21.85 -18.31 -0.97
N LYS A 55 -22.81 -17.50 -1.44
CA LYS A 55 -22.60 -16.62 -2.59
C LYS A 55 -21.65 -15.48 -2.24
N PHE A 56 -21.78 -14.90 -1.05
CA PHE A 56 -20.89 -13.86 -0.54
C PHE A 56 -19.45 -14.36 -0.49
N TRP A 57 -19.23 -15.50 0.17
CA TRP A 57 -17.90 -16.11 0.30
C TRP A 57 -17.32 -16.62 -1.02
N LYS A 58 -18.16 -16.97 -2.01
CA LYS A 58 -17.69 -17.31 -3.36
C LYS A 58 -17.02 -16.13 -4.07
N VAL A 59 -17.40 -14.90 -3.76
CA VAL A 59 -16.73 -13.71 -4.31
C VAL A 59 -15.36 -13.51 -3.65
N PHE A 60 -15.28 -13.74 -2.34
CA PHE A 60 -14.06 -13.66 -1.55
C PHE A 60 -13.26 -14.97 -1.47
N ARG A 61 -13.49 -15.91 -2.39
CA ARG A 61 -12.90 -17.27 -2.36
C ARG A 61 -11.37 -17.33 -2.40
N HIS A 62 -10.73 -16.23 -2.80
CA HIS A 62 -9.28 -16.13 -2.88
C HIS A 62 -8.61 -15.93 -1.51
N PHE A 63 -9.39 -15.63 -0.47
CA PHE A 63 -8.93 -15.48 0.90
C PHE A 63 -9.12 -16.79 1.66
N ASN A 64 -8.02 -17.32 2.20
CA ASN A 64 -8.03 -18.55 2.99
C ASN A 64 -8.47 -18.25 4.43
N LEU A 65 -9.75 -17.96 4.63
CA LEU A 65 -10.37 -17.84 5.96
C LEU A 65 -10.95 -19.19 6.40
N SER A 66 -10.80 -19.53 7.68
CA SER A 66 -11.50 -20.68 8.26
C SER A 66 -13.01 -20.45 8.28
N ASP A 67 -13.79 -21.53 8.27
CA ASP A 67 -15.25 -21.42 8.26
C ASP A 67 -15.80 -20.80 9.56
N ASP A 68 -15.13 -21.03 10.70
CA ASP A 68 -15.45 -20.36 11.96
C ASP A 68 -15.23 -18.85 11.88
N CYS A 69 -14.16 -18.41 11.22
CA CYS A 69 -13.88 -16.98 11.00
C CYS A 69 -14.96 -16.35 10.12
N LYS A 70 -15.32 -17.01 9.03
CA LYS A 70 -16.38 -16.58 8.12
C LYS A 70 -17.71 -16.47 8.85
N GLN A 71 -18.06 -17.45 9.67
CA GLN A 71 -19.27 -17.44 10.48
C GLN A 71 -19.28 -16.26 11.46
N MET A 72 -18.18 -15.99 12.15
CA MET A 72 -18.11 -14.83 13.03
C MET A 72 -18.30 -13.53 12.23
N LEU A 73 -17.58 -13.35 11.12
CA LEU A 73 -17.65 -12.13 10.31
C LEU A 73 -19.04 -11.88 9.72
N GLN A 74 -19.70 -12.91 9.17
CA GLN A 74 -21.04 -12.73 8.60
C GLN A 74 -22.07 -12.30 9.66
N HIS A 75 -21.93 -12.76 10.91
CA HIS A 75 -22.81 -12.37 12.02
C HIS A 75 -22.45 -11.03 12.67
N MET A 76 -21.27 -10.47 12.37
CA MET A 76 -20.93 -9.08 12.70
C MET A 76 -21.41 -8.11 11.60
N LEU A 77 -21.37 -8.55 10.35
CA LEU A 77 -21.66 -7.73 9.16
C LEU A 77 -23.11 -7.83 8.65
N CYS A 78 -23.96 -8.64 9.25
CA CYS A 78 -25.37 -8.74 8.88
C CYS A 78 -26.21 -7.55 9.41
N PRO A 79 -27.49 -7.42 8.99
CA PRO A 79 -28.43 -6.46 9.57
C PRO A 79 -28.55 -6.58 11.09
N VAL A 80 -29.01 -5.50 11.74
CA VAL A 80 -29.03 -5.38 13.21
C VAL A 80 -29.82 -6.51 13.85
N GLU A 81 -30.92 -6.94 13.23
CA GLU A 81 -31.84 -7.95 13.73
C GLU A 81 -31.22 -9.35 13.80
N GLN A 82 -30.19 -9.61 12.99
CA GLN A 82 -29.50 -10.90 12.89
C GLN A 82 -28.12 -10.86 13.57
N ARG A 83 -27.68 -9.67 13.98
CA ARG A 83 -26.32 -9.42 14.46
C ARG A 83 -26.11 -10.05 15.82
N TRP A 84 -25.00 -10.74 15.97
CA TRP A 84 -24.63 -11.29 17.27
C TRP A 84 -24.23 -10.19 18.26
N SER A 85 -24.65 -10.36 19.51
CA SER A 85 -24.13 -9.57 20.62
C SER A 85 -22.66 -9.92 20.89
N ILE A 86 -21.97 -9.06 21.64
CA ILE A 86 -20.57 -9.32 22.00
C ILE A 86 -20.41 -10.60 22.84
N GLU A 87 -21.39 -10.94 23.68
CA GLU A 87 -21.42 -12.18 24.44
C GLU A 87 -21.52 -13.41 23.53
N GLN A 88 -22.36 -13.34 22.49
CA GLN A 88 -22.49 -14.41 21.49
C GLN A 88 -21.20 -14.56 20.67
N ILE A 89 -20.59 -13.44 20.25
CA ILE A 89 -19.30 -13.46 19.54
C ILE A 89 -18.22 -14.11 20.41
N LYS A 90 -18.14 -13.77 21.70
CA LYS A 90 -17.17 -14.38 22.63
C LYS A 90 -17.33 -15.90 22.81
N GLN A 91 -18.50 -16.44 22.48
CA GLN A 91 -18.81 -17.87 22.55
C GLN A 91 -18.60 -18.60 21.22
N CYS A 92 -18.36 -17.89 20.11
CA CYS A 92 -18.12 -18.53 18.83
C CYS A 92 -16.78 -19.30 18.82
N ALA A 93 -16.67 -20.30 17.95
CA ALA A 93 -15.48 -21.13 17.85
C ALA A 93 -14.23 -20.30 17.53
N PHE A 94 -14.32 -19.36 16.60
CA PHE A 94 -13.19 -18.51 16.21
C PHE A 94 -12.65 -17.65 17.36
N TYR A 95 -13.52 -17.08 18.19
CA TYR A 95 -13.10 -16.24 19.32
C TYR A 95 -12.51 -17.07 20.47
N ARG A 96 -13.03 -18.28 20.67
CA ARG A 96 -12.56 -19.23 21.71
C ARG A 96 -11.37 -20.06 21.28
N ASP A 97 -11.02 -20.04 20.00
CA ASP A 97 -9.81 -20.66 19.50
C ASP A 97 -8.60 -20.09 20.25
N GLU A 98 -7.49 -20.84 20.29
CA GLU A 98 -6.32 -20.47 21.10
C GLU A 98 -5.85 -19.05 20.76
N ILE A 99 -6.25 -18.09 21.60
CA ILE A 99 -5.59 -16.81 21.68
C ILE A 99 -4.21 -17.14 22.22
N TYR A 100 -3.17 -16.94 21.41
CA TYR A 100 -1.78 -17.12 21.79
C TYR A 100 -1.54 -16.50 23.17
N ALA A 101 -1.48 -17.34 24.21
CA ALA A 101 -1.27 -16.92 25.59
C ALA A 101 0.13 -17.37 26.05
N PRO A 102 0.89 -16.52 26.77
CA PRO A 102 0.65 -15.12 27.10
C PRO A 102 1.18 -14.17 26.01
N TRP A 103 0.62 -12.97 25.97
CA TRP A 103 0.99 -11.80 25.15
C TRP A 103 2.43 -11.28 25.35
N ASN A 104 3.29 -12.03 26.06
CA ASN A 104 4.71 -11.76 26.22
C ASN A 104 5.49 -12.38 25.03
N SER A 105 5.40 -11.76 23.86
CA SER A 105 6.26 -10.65 23.40
C SER A 105 7.52 -11.10 22.66
N ALA A 106 7.98 -12.35 22.77
CA ALA A 106 9.11 -12.83 21.96
C ALA A 106 8.66 -13.65 20.74
N GLU A 107 7.87 -14.71 20.95
CA GLU A 107 7.51 -15.65 19.88
C GLU A 107 6.57 -15.03 18.84
N MET A 108 5.56 -14.27 19.28
CA MET A 108 4.69 -13.54 18.35
C MET A 108 5.46 -12.49 17.55
N ILE A 109 6.36 -11.73 18.20
CA ILE A 109 7.21 -10.77 17.49
C ILE A 109 8.10 -11.51 16.49
N ALA A 110 8.71 -12.64 16.87
CA ALA A 110 9.52 -13.45 15.98
C ALA A 110 8.71 -13.97 14.78
N ARG A 111 7.47 -14.45 14.99
CA ARG A 111 6.58 -14.89 13.90
C ARG A 111 6.15 -13.74 13.00
N PHE A 112 5.81 -12.58 13.56
CA PHE A 112 5.48 -11.39 12.77
C PHE A 112 6.69 -10.92 11.95
N LYS A 113 7.88 -10.86 12.55
CA LYS A 113 9.14 -10.55 11.86
C LYS A 113 9.43 -11.56 10.76
N TYR A 114 9.31 -12.86 11.04
CA TYR A 114 9.50 -13.91 10.05
C TYR A 114 8.53 -13.75 8.87
N LYS A 115 7.23 -13.60 9.15
CA LYS A 115 6.22 -13.45 8.10
C LYS A 115 6.42 -12.15 7.31
N TYR A 116 6.78 -11.06 7.98
CA TYR A 116 7.16 -9.80 7.34
C TYR A 116 8.37 -10.01 6.42
N ASN A 117 9.46 -10.61 6.90
CA ASN A 117 10.66 -10.87 6.12
C ASN A 117 10.38 -11.77 4.90
N VAL A 118 9.52 -12.78 5.04
CA VAL A 118 9.09 -13.62 3.91
C VAL A 118 8.31 -12.80 2.88
N LEU A 119 7.36 -11.97 3.32
CA LEU A 119 6.58 -11.11 2.43
C LEU A 119 7.46 -10.03 1.79
N GLU A 120 8.43 -9.50 2.52
CA GLU A 120 9.40 -8.51 2.05
C GLU A 120 10.39 -9.12 1.07
N LYS A 121 10.87 -10.35 1.31
CA LYS A 121 11.67 -11.12 0.34
C LYS A 121 10.89 -11.41 -0.93
N LYS A 122 9.59 -11.71 -0.81
CA LYS A 122 8.70 -11.87 -1.97
C LYS A 122 8.48 -10.53 -2.69
N ARG A 123 8.29 -9.42 -1.96
CA ARG A 123 8.16 -8.08 -2.51
C ARG A 123 9.43 -7.68 -3.27
N THR A 124 10.60 -7.81 -2.65
CA THR A 124 11.90 -7.50 -3.24
C THR A 124 12.22 -8.40 -4.42
N THR A 125 11.88 -9.70 -4.38
CA THR A 125 12.03 -10.60 -5.53
C THR A 125 11.09 -10.22 -6.67
N ASN A 126 9.82 -9.91 -6.38
CA ASN A 126 8.87 -9.42 -7.38
C ASN A 126 9.31 -8.07 -7.97
N MET A 127 9.84 -7.18 -7.13
CA MET A 127 10.44 -5.93 -7.54
C MET A 127 11.64 -6.19 -8.44
N ARG A 128 12.61 -7.04 -8.05
CA ARG A 128 13.76 -7.43 -8.89
C ARG A 128 13.34 -8.07 -10.21
N ASN A 129 12.31 -8.91 -10.22
CA ASN A 129 11.82 -9.55 -11.43
C ASN A 129 11.12 -8.54 -12.37
N ARG A 130 10.28 -7.66 -11.82
CA ARG A 130 9.69 -6.54 -12.59
C ARG A 130 10.78 -5.61 -13.09
N HIS A 131 11.76 -5.31 -12.25
CA HIS A 131 12.89 -4.45 -12.56
C HIS A 131 13.73 -5.06 -13.68
N SER A 132 14.05 -6.36 -13.61
CA SER A 132 14.75 -7.11 -14.66
C SER A 132 13.97 -7.16 -15.99
N GLN A 133 12.63 -7.29 -15.93
CA GLN A 133 11.79 -7.21 -17.12
C GLN A 133 11.75 -5.79 -17.71
N ILE A 134 11.61 -4.76 -16.88
CA ILE A 134 11.70 -3.36 -17.28
C ILE A 134 13.08 -3.06 -17.89
N TYR A 135 14.15 -3.58 -17.28
CA TYR A 135 15.51 -3.43 -17.80
C TYR A 135 15.67 -4.07 -19.17
N ARG A 136 15.18 -5.30 -19.37
CA ARG A 136 15.18 -5.94 -20.69
C ARG A 136 14.43 -5.13 -21.73
N VAL A 137 13.29 -4.53 -21.37
CA VAL A 137 12.57 -3.62 -22.28
C VAL A 137 13.42 -2.38 -22.56
N SER A 138 14.03 -1.78 -21.54
CA SER A 138 14.87 -0.57 -21.69
C SER A 138 16.19 -0.79 -22.43
N GLU A 139 16.80 -1.97 -22.34
CA GLU A 139 17.99 -2.35 -23.10
C GLU A 139 17.66 -2.62 -24.57
N CYS A 140 16.43 -3.03 -24.87
CA CYS A 140 15.92 -3.21 -26.23
C CYS A 140 15.41 -1.89 -26.86
N LEU A 141 15.28 -0.81 -26.10
CA LEU A 141 14.97 0.50 -26.64
C LEU A 141 16.26 1.12 -27.20
N ASN A 142 16.35 1.16 -28.54
CA ASN A 142 17.41 1.86 -29.25
C ASN A 142 17.13 3.37 -29.20
N ILE A 143 17.31 3.97 -28.01
CA ILE A 143 17.00 5.38 -27.73
C ILE A 143 18.08 6.23 -28.40
N LYS A 144 17.73 6.90 -29.51
CA LYS A 144 18.58 7.94 -30.09
C LYS A 144 18.69 9.08 -29.07
N GLU A 145 19.90 9.52 -28.75
CA GLU A 145 20.10 10.59 -27.78
C GLU A 145 19.55 11.92 -28.32
N VAL A 146 18.37 12.35 -27.84
CA VAL A 146 17.69 13.59 -28.27
C VAL A 146 18.14 14.83 -27.46
N TYR A 147 18.77 14.63 -26.30
CA TYR A 147 19.09 15.69 -25.35
C TYR A 147 20.58 15.66 -24.97
N ASP A 148 21.16 16.85 -24.85
CA ASP A 148 22.51 17.05 -24.35
C ASP A 148 22.48 17.20 -22.81
N PHE A 149 23.00 16.19 -22.10
CA PHE A 149 23.05 16.16 -20.64
C PHE A 149 24.49 16.35 -20.17
N GLY A 150 24.70 17.05 -19.05
CA GLY A 150 25.98 16.99 -18.32
C GLY A 150 26.39 15.56 -17.95
N GLU A 151 27.61 15.35 -17.45
CA GLU A 151 28.12 14.01 -17.11
C GLU A 151 27.78 13.52 -15.69
N GLN A 152 27.40 14.42 -14.77
CA GLN A 152 27.20 14.08 -13.36
C GLN A 152 25.82 14.48 -12.80
N CYS A 153 25.28 13.63 -11.93
CA CYS A 153 24.05 13.90 -11.18
C CYS A 153 24.39 14.67 -9.89
N PRO A 154 23.76 15.82 -9.61
CA PRO A 154 24.03 16.59 -8.41
C PRO A 154 23.43 15.89 -7.19
N PRO A 155 24.04 16.06 -6.00
CA PRO A 155 23.44 15.58 -4.77
C PRO A 155 22.14 16.34 -4.47
N PHE A 156 21.25 15.69 -3.71
CA PHE A 156 20.01 16.32 -3.25
C PHE A 156 20.30 17.65 -2.51
N PRO A 157 19.47 18.70 -2.61
CA PRO A 157 19.73 20.00 -1.96
C PRO A 157 19.84 19.90 -0.43
N GLU A 158 20.77 20.65 0.19
CA GLU A 158 21.01 20.60 1.65
C GLU A 158 19.91 21.23 2.49
N ASN A 159 19.20 22.20 1.90
CA ASN A 159 18.14 22.96 2.51
C ASN A 159 16.77 22.28 2.38
N GLU A 160 16.69 21.11 1.75
CA GLU A 160 15.47 20.35 1.53
C GLU A 160 15.54 18.99 2.23
N ILE A 161 14.39 18.47 2.65
CA ILE A 161 14.29 17.15 3.29
C ILE A 161 13.85 16.15 2.22
N GLU A 162 14.65 15.11 1.99
CA GLU A 162 14.26 13.96 1.16
C GLU A 162 12.93 13.37 1.69
N GLY A 163 11.88 13.51 0.89
CA GLY A 163 10.51 13.16 1.22
C GLY A 163 10.28 11.65 1.20
N VAL A 164 9.25 11.21 1.95
CA VAL A 164 8.78 9.81 1.94
C VAL A 164 8.15 9.44 0.59
N PHE A 165 7.66 10.44 -0.15
CA PHE A 165 7.04 10.27 -1.46
C PHE A 165 8.01 10.45 -2.63
N ASP A 166 9.29 10.71 -2.37
CA ASP A 166 10.29 10.77 -3.43
C ASP A 166 10.51 9.37 -4.03
N ALA A 167 10.66 9.31 -5.34
CA ALA A 167 10.94 8.07 -6.04
C ALA A 167 12.43 7.76 -5.99
N TYR A 168 12.80 6.66 -5.32
CA TYR A 168 14.19 6.19 -5.24
C TYR A 168 14.46 5.12 -6.31
N SER A 169 15.61 5.22 -6.97
CA SER A 169 16.09 4.23 -7.95
C SER A 169 17.58 3.97 -7.73
N SER A 170 18.03 2.73 -7.93
CA SER A 170 19.44 2.34 -7.79
C SER A 170 19.93 1.65 -9.07
N GLY A 171 21.20 1.88 -9.44
CA GLY A 171 21.85 1.20 -10.56
C GLY A 171 21.52 1.74 -11.96
N PHE A 172 20.95 2.96 -12.08
CA PHE A 172 20.70 3.60 -13.38
C PHE A 172 21.54 4.85 -13.57
N SER A 173 21.93 5.08 -14.83
CA SER A 173 22.29 6.43 -15.27
C SER A 173 21.06 7.32 -15.18
N TYR A 174 21.18 8.47 -14.51
CA TYR A 174 20.08 9.44 -14.39
C TYR A 174 19.57 9.94 -15.75
N ARG A 175 20.39 9.87 -16.81
CA ARG A 175 19.95 10.10 -18.20
C ARG A 175 18.82 9.15 -18.60
N LYS A 176 18.95 7.86 -18.27
CA LYS A 176 17.92 6.85 -18.55
C LYS A 176 16.61 7.15 -17.83
N ILE A 177 16.66 7.77 -16.64
CA ILE A 177 15.47 8.20 -15.90
C ILE A 177 14.75 9.30 -16.69
N TYR A 178 15.47 10.34 -17.12
CA TYR A 178 14.87 11.41 -17.93
C TYR A 178 14.27 10.90 -19.25
N TYR A 179 14.98 10.02 -19.96
CA TYR A 179 14.43 9.41 -21.18
C TYR A 179 13.16 8.60 -20.92
N SER A 180 13.15 7.78 -19.87
CA SER A 180 11.98 6.97 -19.52
C SER A 180 10.77 7.84 -19.18
N VAL A 181 11.00 8.94 -18.45
CA VAL A 181 9.94 9.92 -18.14
C VAL A 181 9.45 10.59 -19.42
N ALA A 182 10.35 11.10 -20.27
CA ALA A 182 9.99 11.77 -21.51
C ALA A 182 9.17 10.86 -22.43
N GLN A 183 9.58 9.60 -22.59
CA GLN A 183 8.85 8.62 -23.38
C GLN A 183 7.46 8.34 -22.81
N CYS A 184 7.32 8.16 -21.49
CA CYS A 184 6.01 7.99 -20.85
C CYS A 184 5.09 9.20 -21.11
N ILE A 185 5.64 10.42 -21.10
CA ILE A 185 4.90 11.64 -21.38
C ILE A 185 4.40 11.69 -22.83
N GLU A 186 5.25 11.31 -23.78
CA GLU A 186 4.90 11.26 -25.19
C GLU A 186 3.88 10.14 -25.48
N ASP A 187 4.17 8.91 -25.07
CA ASP A 187 3.39 7.71 -25.40
C ASP A 187 2.02 7.69 -24.72
N LEU A 188 1.95 8.04 -23.43
CA LEU A 188 0.72 7.91 -22.64
C LEU A 188 -0.11 9.18 -22.61
N TYR A 189 0.56 10.34 -22.62
CA TYR A 189 -0.09 11.63 -22.39
C TYR A 189 -0.07 12.54 -23.61
N LYS A 190 0.53 12.12 -24.74
CA LYS A 190 0.72 12.94 -25.94
C LYS A 190 1.31 14.31 -25.60
N GLY A 191 2.18 14.32 -24.60
CA GLY A 191 2.80 15.53 -24.07
C GLY A 191 4.13 15.84 -24.74
N GLU A 192 4.69 16.98 -24.37
CA GLU A 192 5.99 17.46 -24.85
C GLU A 192 6.96 17.60 -23.68
N CYS A 193 8.23 17.31 -23.94
CA CYS A 193 9.31 17.42 -22.97
C CYS A 193 10.47 18.26 -23.50
N GLN A 194 10.96 19.17 -22.68
CA GLN A 194 12.15 19.97 -22.94
C GLN A 194 13.12 19.86 -21.76
N PHE A 195 14.35 19.45 -22.01
CA PHE A 195 15.39 19.46 -20.99
C PHE A 195 16.08 20.83 -20.95
N LEU A 196 16.16 21.41 -19.75
CA LEU A 196 16.90 22.64 -19.48
C LEU A 196 18.22 22.27 -18.80
N SER A 197 19.32 22.36 -19.55
CA SER A 197 20.68 22.01 -19.08
C SER A 197 21.08 22.80 -17.83
N ASP A 198 20.88 24.11 -17.85
CA ASP A 198 21.34 25.04 -16.81
C ASP A 198 20.66 24.79 -15.46
N ALA A 199 19.41 24.34 -15.50
CA ALA A 199 18.60 24.04 -14.32
C ALA A 199 18.53 22.53 -14.01
N GLN A 200 19.16 21.69 -14.85
CA GLN A 200 19.06 20.23 -14.82
C GLN A 200 17.62 19.73 -14.61
N THR A 201 16.69 20.30 -15.37
CA THR A 201 15.26 20.05 -15.19
C THR A 201 14.64 19.60 -16.50
N LEU A 202 13.91 18.49 -16.48
CA LEU A 202 13.03 18.10 -17.57
C LEU A 202 11.69 18.79 -17.37
N ILE A 203 11.38 19.75 -18.24
CA ILE A 203 10.08 20.42 -18.27
C ILE A 203 9.14 19.58 -19.11
N CYS A 204 8.08 19.09 -18.48
CA CYS A 204 7.04 18.29 -19.11
C CYS A 204 5.77 19.11 -19.25
N VAL A 205 5.13 18.97 -20.40
CA VAL A 205 3.85 19.61 -20.70
C VAL A 205 2.90 18.53 -21.17
N VAL A 206 1.83 18.28 -20.41
CA VAL A 206 0.81 17.28 -20.74
C VAL A 206 -0.53 17.95 -20.96
N GLN A 207 -1.31 17.41 -21.89
CA GLN A 207 -2.68 17.84 -22.10
C GLN A 207 -3.64 16.82 -21.51
N THR A 208 -4.40 17.25 -20.51
CA THR A 208 -5.48 16.45 -19.92
C THR A 208 -6.80 16.78 -20.62
N GLN A 209 -7.88 16.09 -20.24
CA GLN A 209 -9.22 16.38 -20.78
C GLN A 209 -9.74 17.78 -20.41
N ARG A 210 -9.20 18.39 -19.34
CA ARG A 210 -9.67 19.68 -18.82
C ARG A 210 -8.64 20.79 -18.99
N ASP A 211 -7.37 20.49 -18.74
CA ASP A 211 -6.30 21.48 -18.63
C ASP A 211 -5.00 21.05 -19.30
N LYS A 212 -4.14 22.04 -19.60
CA LYS A 212 -2.73 21.86 -19.97
C LYS A 212 -1.88 22.01 -18.72
N ILE A 213 -1.24 20.93 -18.28
CA ILE A 213 -0.43 20.91 -17.06
C ILE A 213 1.04 20.99 -17.44
N LYS A 214 1.77 21.92 -16.83
CA LYS A 214 3.22 22.07 -16.98
C LYS A 214 3.89 21.80 -15.63
N PHE A 215 4.87 20.90 -15.62
CA PHE A 215 5.62 20.56 -14.41
C PHE A 215 7.08 20.27 -14.73
N GLY A 216 7.95 20.35 -13.73
CA GLY A 216 9.38 20.07 -13.85
C GLY A 216 9.77 18.81 -13.09
N VAL A 217 10.64 18.00 -13.68
CA VAL A 217 11.23 16.81 -13.07
C VAL A 217 12.73 17.05 -12.89
N LYS A 218 13.21 16.84 -11.67
CA LYS A 218 14.65 16.88 -11.33
C LYS A 218 15.05 15.53 -10.74
N VAL A 219 16.26 15.09 -11.08
CA VAL A 219 16.86 13.86 -10.56
C VAL A 219 18.11 14.23 -9.78
N TYR A 220 18.23 13.70 -8.58
CA TYR A 220 19.34 13.95 -7.66
C TYR A 220 19.94 12.63 -7.18
N GLU A 221 21.22 12.66 -6.79
CA GLU A 221 21.81 11.60 -5.97
C GLU A 221 21.34 11.76 -4.52
N SER A 222 20.72 10.72 -3.95
CA SER A 222 20.25 10.74 -2.54
C SER A 222 21.44 10.82 -1.59
N ARG A 223 21.39 11.79 -0.66
CA ARG A 223 22.39 11.93 0.40
C ARG A 223 22.22 10.85 1.45
N ARG A 224 20.97 10.48 1.78
CA ARG A 224 20.70 9.38 2.72
C ARG A 224 21.32 8.07 2.27
N TRP A 225 21.18 7.74 0.98
CA TRP A 225 21.76 6.52 0.41
C TRP A 225 23.29 6.56 0.40
N LYS A 226 23.87 7.73 0.14
CA LYS A 226 25.33 7.94 0.18
C LYS A 226 25.88 7.77 1.60
N THR A 227 25.19 8.31 2.61
CA THR A 227 25.56 8.13 4.03
C THR A 227 25.44 6.67 4.46
N LEU A 228 24.34 5.98 4.12
CA LEU A 228 24.15 4.54 4.39
C LEU A 228 25.25 3.65 3.79
N HIS A 229 25.87 4.05 2.68
CA HIS A 229 26.93 3.28 2.01
C HIS A 229 28.35 3.67 2.42
N LEU A 230 28.54 4.88 2.93
CA LEU A 230 29.83 5.39 3.40
C LEU A 230 30.04 5.16 4.90
N ASP A 231 28.98 4.97 5.68
CA ASP A 231 29.04 4.70 7.12
C ASP A 231 29.23 3.18 7.40
N PRO A 232 30.38 2.76 7.96
CA PRO A 232 30.67 1.36 8.26
C PRO A 232 29.69 0.74 9.27
N GLU A 233 29.20 1.51 10.26
CA GLU A 233 28.24 1.01 11.26
C GLU A 233 26.89 0.70 10.63
N MET A 234 26.44 1.56 9.71
CA MET A 234 25.18 1.36 9.00
C MET A 234 25.24 0.24 7.97
N ARG A 235 26.42 -0.02 7.38
CA ARG A 235 26.67 -1.21 6.56
C ARG A 235 26.58 -2.51 7.36
N GLU A 236 27.13 -2.54 8.58
CA GLU A 236 27.00 -3.71 9.47
C GLU A 236 25.54 -3.96 9.88
N LEU A 237 24.77 -2.90 10.16
CA LEU A 237 23.34 -3.02 10.45
C LEU A 237 22.54 -3.55 9.25
N ALA A 238 22.92 -3.18 8.02
CA ALA A 238 22.29 -3.66 6.80
C ALA A 238 22.72 -5.09 6.39
N GLY A 239 23.88 -5.57 6.86
CA GLY A 239 24.46 -6.87 6.52
C GLY A 239 24.18 -8.01 7.53
N ARG A 240 23.52 -7.73 8.66
CA ARG A 240 23.16 -8.75 9.68
C ARG A 240 21.86 -9.52 9.38
N ASP A 241 21.28 -9.33 8.20
CA ASP A 241 20.05 -10.01 7.72
C ASP A 241 20.34 -10.93 6.49
N GLU A 242 21.44 -11.70 6.52
CA GLU A 242 21.65 -12.84 5.60
C GLU A 242 21.40 -14.20 6.27
#